data_AF-A0A381RB55-F1
#
_entry.id   AF-A0A381RB55-F1
#
_cell.length_a   1.000
_cell.length_b   1.000
_cell.length_c   1.000
_cell.angle_alpha   90.00
_cell.angle_beta   90.00
_cell.angle_gamma   90.00
#
_symmetry.space_group_name_H-M   'P 1'
#
loop_
_entity.id
_entity.type
_entity.pdbx_description
1 polymer ?
#
loop_
_entity_poly.entity_id
_entity_poly.type
_entity_poly.pdbx_seq_one_letter_code
_entity_poly.pdbx_strand_id
1 'polypeptide(L)' 'MKLQRIGLFFATLLFGATTSAALEVGDLAPDWTLPGSDGNEYRLSDLLGKHVVIAFFPKAYTSG' A
#
# COMPACT_ATOMS: atom_id res chain seq x y z
N MET A 1 -4.46 -51.66 24.43
CA MET A 1 -4.51 -50.23 24.81
C MET A 1 -4.22 -49.41 23.57
N LYS A 2 -5.27 -48.76 23.04
CA LYS A 2 -5.22 -47.91 21.84
C LYS A 2 -4.42 -46.66 22.19
N LEU A 3 -3.16 -46.57 21.76
CA LEU A 3 -2.39 -45.33 21.92
C LEU A 3 -2.87 -44.33 20.87
N GLN A 4 -3.31 -43.20 21.41
CA GLN A 4 -4.14 -42.20 20.78
C GLN A 4 -3.34 -41.34 19.81
N ARG A 5 -3.85 -41.24 18.58
CA ARG A 5 -4.02 -40.01 17.78
C ARG A 5 -3.02 -38.87 18.07
N ILE A 6 -1.89 -38.87 17.37
CA ILE A 6 -1.10 -37.66 17.12
C ILE A 6 -0.95 -37.55 15.61
N GLY A 7 -1.84 -36.79 15.00
CA GLY A 7 -1.87 -36.65 13.55
C GLY A 7 -3.06 -35.81 13.13
N LEU A 8 -2.95 -34.50 13.28
CA LEU A 8 -3.50 -33.59 12.28
C LEU A 8 -2.83 -32.21 12.39
N PHE A 9 -1.93 -31.97 11.45
CA PHE A 9 -1.70 -30.70 10.76
C PHE A 9 -1.50 -29.45 11.63
N PHE A 10 -0.22 -29.10 11.71
CA PHE A 10 0.36 -27.78 11.92
C PHE A 10 -0.18 -26.77 10.88
N ALA A 11 -1.46 -26.41 10.98
CA ALA A 11 -2.13 -25.53 10.03
C ALA A 11 -2.41 -24.19 10.70
N THR A 12 -1.47 -23.24 10.56
CA THR A 12 -1.68 -21.79 10.32
C THR A 12 -0.44 -21.01 10.73
N LEU A 13 0.57 -20.98 9.84
CA LEU A 13 1.65 -19.99 9.93
C LEU A 13 1.89 -19.42 8.53
N LEU A 14 0.86 -18.75 8.01
CA LEU A 14 0.93 -17.91 6.81
C LEU A 14 0.31 -16.54 7.10
N PHE A 15 0.58 -15.96 8.27
CA PHE A 15 0.57 -14.50 8.37
C PHE A 15 1.95 -14.03 7.91
N GLY A 16 2.14 -13.97 6.59
CA GLY A 16 3.27 -13.26 6.02
C GLY A 16 3.17 -11.80 6.45
N ALA A 17 4.13 -11.33 7.25
CA ALA A 17 4.25 -9.91 7.53
C ALA A 17 4.43 -9.20 6.18
N THR A 18 3.42 -8.47 5.73
CA THR A 18 3.56 -7.55 4.59
C THR A 18 4.48 -6.43 5.08
N THR A 19 5.79 -6.63 4.94
CA THR A 19 6.72 -5.53 5.13
C THR A 19 6.46 -4.57 3.98
N SER A 20 5.81 -3.45 4.28
CA SER A 20 5.72 -2.36 3.32
C SER A 20 7.12 -1.77 3.25
N ALA A 21 7.86 -2.10 2.19
CA ALA A 21 9.12 -1.43 1.92
C ALA A 21 8.85 0.06 1.73
N ALA A 22 9.67 0.90 2.35
CA ALA A 22 9.63 2.33 2.06
C ALA A 22 10.16 2.56 0.64
N LEU A 23 9.59 3.53 -0.07
CA LEU A 23 10.10 3.91 -1.39
C LEU A 23 11.49 4.55 -1.24
N GLU A 24 12.40 4.17 -2.12
CA GLU A 24 13.74 4.72 -2.20
C GLU A 24 13.94 5.57 -3.47
N VAL A 25 15.04 6.32 -3.53
CA VAL A 25 15.37 7.12 -4.71
C VAL A 25 15.71 6.19 -5.89
N GLY A 26 15.03 6.40 -7.01
CA GLY A 26 15.19 5.59 -8.22
C GLY A 26 14.10 4.54 -8.40
N ASP A 27 13.32 4.25 -7.35
CA ASP A 27 12.13 3.41 -7.48
C ASP A 27 11.12 4.07 -8.42
N LEU A 28 10.44 3.25 -9.22
CA LEU A 28 9.26 3.69 -9.95
C LEU A 28 8.16 4.00 -8.94
N ALA A 29 7.61 5.22 -9.01
CA ALA A 29 6.47 5.58 -8.20
C ALA A 29 5.28 4.64 -8.52
N PRO A 30 4.65 4.02 -7.51
CA PRO A 30 3.50 3.15 -7.73
C PRO A 30 2.33 3.98 -8.28
N ASP A 31 1.61 3.42 -9.26
CA ASP A 31 0.44 4.06 -9.82
C ASP A 31 -0.70 4.08 -8.79
N TRP A 32 -1.50 5.14 -8.81
CA TRP A 32 -2.67 5.30 -7.96
C TRP A 32 -3.69 6.18 -8.66
N THR A 33 -4.96 6.02 -8.27
CA THR A 33 -6.06 6.87 -8.70
C THR A 33 -6.67 7.52 -7.47
N LEU A 34 -6.85 8.84 -7.50
CA LEU A 34 -7.43 9.61 -6.40
C LEU A 34 -8.48 10.61 -6.91
N PRO A 35 -9.55 10.84 -6.14
CA PRO A 35 -10.53 11.87 -6.44
C PRO A 35 -9.94 13.28 -6.22
N GLY A 36 -10.20 14.17 -7.17
CA GLY A 36 -9.94 15.59 -7.07
C GLY A 36 -11.07 16.36 -6.39
N SER A 37 -10.78 17.56 -5.92
CA SER A 37 -11.79 18.47 -5.34
C SER A 37 -12.78 19.03 -6.37
N ASP A 38 -12.51 18.82 -7.66
CA ASP A 38 -13.36 19.18 -8.80
C ASP A 38 -14.36 18.08 -9.18
N GLY A 39 -14.33 16.93 -8.50
CA GLY A 39 -15.18 15.78 -8.78
C GLY A 39 -14.66 14.85 -9.88
N ASN A 40 -13.46 15.11 -10.43
CA ASN A 40 -12.81 14.22 -11.39
C ASN A 40 -11.88 13.24 -10.68
N GLU A 41 -11.59 12.10 -11.32
CA GLU A 41 -10.57 11.16 -10.88
C GLU A 41 -9.24 11.45 -11.59
N TYR A 42 -8.14 11.32 -10.86
CA TYR A 42 -6.80 11.54 -11.38
C TYR A 42 -5.93 10.32 -11.14
N ARG A 43 -5.25 9.83 -12.18
CA ARG A 43 -4.29 8.74 -12.08
C ARG A 43 -2.86 9.25 -12.25
N LEU A 44 -1.93 8.78 -11.42
CA LEU A 44 -0.53 9.24 -11.49
C LEU A 44 0.07 9.02 -12.89
N SER A 45 -0.20 7.88 -13.51
CA SER A 45 0.30 7.56 -14.84
C SER A 45 -0.29 8.41 -15.98
N ASP A 46 -1.36 9.18 -15.75
CA ASP A 46 -1.83 10.17 -16.72
C ASP A 46 -0.90 11.41 -16.76
N LEU A 47 -0.02 11.55 -15.77
CA LEU A 47 0.98 12.63 -15.66
C LEU A 47 2.39 12.23 -16.14
N LEU A 48 2.54 11.08 -16.80
CA LEU A 48 3.82 10.64 -17.34
C LEU A 48 4.45 11.70 -18.26
N GLY A 49 5.78 11.84 -18.17
CA GLY A 49 6.54 12.86 -18.91
C GLY A 49 6.53 14.25 -18.25
N LYS A 50 5.87 14.42 -17.10
CA LYS A 50 5.93 15.64 -16.27
C LYS A 50 6.70 15.37 -14.99
N HIS A 51 7.30 16.41 -14.41
CA HIS A 51 7.77 16.34 -13.03
C HIS A 51 6.57 16.49 -12.08
N VAL A 52 6.44 15.56 -11.14
CA VAL A 52 5.33 15.50 -10.19
C VAL A 52 5.88 15.53 -8.77
N VAL A 53 5.27 16.34 -7.91
CA VAL A 53 5.58 16.40 -6.47
C VAL A 53 4.37 15.92 -5.70
N ILE A 54 4.56 14.95 -4.79
CA ILE A 54 3.51 14.41 -3.93
C ILE A 54 3.76 14.92 -2.51
N ALA A 55 2.75 15.59 -1.93
CA ALA A 55 2.80 16.08 -0.56
C ALA A 55 1.69 15.42 0.27
N PHE A 56 2.05 14.86 1.41
CA PHE A 56 1.12 14.22 2.34
C PHE A 56 0.87 15.13 3.55
N PHE A 57 -0.40 15.34 3.88
CA PHE A 57 -0.81 16.12 5.04
C PHE A 57 -1.76 15.27 5.90
N PRO A 58 -1.63 15.24 7.25
CA PRO A 58 -2.63 14.60 8.11
C PRO A 58 -4.02 15.23 7.91
N LYS A 59 -4.05 16.55 7.70
CA LYS A 59 -5.22 17.33 7.32
C LYS A 59 -4.78 18.52 6.47
N ALA A 60 -5.34 18.64 5.27
CA ALA A 60 -5.08 19.78 4.40
C ALA A 60 -5.86 21.03 4.85
N TYR A 61 -5.42 22.20 4.39
CA TYR A 61 -6.09 23.49 4.59
C TYR A 61 -6.25 23.94 6.05
N THR A 62 -5.23 23.71 6.88
CA THR A 62 -5.18 24.22 8.26
C THR A 62 -4.16 25.36 8.37
N SER A 63 -4.37 26.28 9.32
CA SER A 63 -3.44 27.40 9.60
C SER A 63 -2.14 26.97 10.29
N GLY A 64 -2.09 25.72 10.79
CA GLY A 64 -1.18 25.31 11.86
C GLY A 64 -1.88 25.34 13.21
#